data_AF-A0A531K3A3-F1
#
_entry.id   AF-A0A531K3A3-F1
#
_cell.length_a   1.000
_cell.length_b   1.000
_cell.length_c   1.000
_cell.angle_alpha   90.00
_cell.angle_beta   90.00
_cell.angle_gamma   90.00
#
_symmetry.space_group_name_H-M   'P 1'
#
loop_
_entity.id
_entity.type
_entity.pdbx_description
1 polymer ?
#
loop_
_entity_poly.entity_id
_entity_poly.type
_entity_poly.pdbx_seq_one_letter_code
_entity_poly.pdbx_strand_id
1 'polypeptide(L)'
;MTVHFIGAGPGAADLITLRGSRLLASCPVCLYAGSIVAPELLQHCAPGTKLIDTAPMSLDEIEAEYVAAHQAGHDVSRLHSGDLSVWSAVAEQIRRLEKHGIAYTVRPASAYRRCRASPAG
;
A
#
# COMPACT_ATOMS: atom_id res chain seq x y z
N MET A 1 -9.51 8.24 11.14
CA MET A 1 -9.28 7.46 9.92
C MET A 1 -7.98 7.92 9.27
N THR A 2 -7.14 6.96 8.86
CA THR A 2 -5.82 7.18 8.26
C THR A 2 -5.61 6.25 7.06
N VAL A 3 -4.99 6.77 6.01
CA VAL A 3 -4.50 5.95 4.88
C VAL A 3 -3.05 5.55 5.13
N HIS A 4 -2.77 4.25 5.19
CA HIS A 4 -1.45 3.68 5.42
C HIS A 4 -0.86 3.17 4.12
N PHE A 5 0.07 3.92 3.52
CA PHE A 5 0.86 3.43 2.39
C PHE A 5 1.92 2.45 2.90
N ILE A 6 1.86 1.21 2.41
CA ILE A 6 2.67 0.09 2.87
C ILE A 6 3.43 -0.50 1.69
N GLY A 7 4.76 -0.53 1.79
CA GLY A 7 5.60 -1.29 0.88
C GLY A 7 5.51 -2.79 1.16
N ALA A 8 5.06 -3.55 0.17
CA ALA A 8 4.88 -5.00 0.20
C ALA A 8 6.21 -5.79 0.21
N GLY A 9 7.34 -5.14 -0.11
CA GLY A 9 8.62 -5.82 -0.30
C GLY A 9 8.80 -6.34 -1.73
N PRO A 10 9.86 -7.12 -2.00
CA PRO A 10 10.27 -7.50 -3.36
C PRO A 10 9.43 -8.61 -4.00
N GLY A 11 8.42 -9.15 -3.30
CA GLY A 11 7.49 -10.13 -3.87
C GLY A 11 7.04 -11.17 -2.85
N ALA A 12 7.97 -11.84 -2.16
CA ALA A 12 7.61 -12.86 -1.18
C ALA A 12 6.88 -12.25 0.02
N ALA A 13 5.76 -12.88 0.43
CA ALA A 13 4.86 -12.33 1.43
C ALA A 13 5.50 -12.21 2.83
N ASP A 14 6.44 -13.08 3.16
CA ASP A 14 7.21 -13.08 4.41
C ASP A 14 8.25 -11.95 4.49
N LEU A 15 8.49 -11.23 3.38
CA LEU A 15 9.38 -10.07 3.34
C LEU A 15 8.66 -8.74 3.62
N ILE A 16 7.35 -8.75 3.87
CA ILE A 16 6.67 -7.59 4.42
C ILE A 16 7.18 -7.32 5.85
N THR A 17 7.28 -6.04 6.21
CA THR A 17 7.63 -5.71 7.60
C THR A 17 6.54 -6.16 8.57
N LEU A 18 6.91 -6.54 9.80
CA LEU A 18 5.95 -6.86 10.87
C LEU A 18 4.94 -5.72 11.10
N ARG A 19 5.37 -4.46 10.94
CA ARG A 19 4.46 -3.31 11.05
C ARG A 19 3.47 -3.26 9.89
N GLY A 20 3.92 -3.55 8.66
CA GLY A 20 3.05 -3.62 7.48
C GLY A 20 1.99 -4.70 7.63
N SER A 21 2.38 -5.92 8.02
CA SER A 21 1.45 -7.02 8.29
C SER A 21 0.41 -6.66 9.37
N ARG A 22 0.83 -6.03 10.47
CA ARG A 22 -0.11 -5.56 11.51
C ARG A 22 -1.10 -4.52 11.01
N LEU A 23 -0.69 -3.62 10.12
CA LEU A 23 -1.59 -2.64 9.53
C LEU A 23 -2.58 -3.28 8.56
N LEU A 24 -2.17 -4.28 7.77
CA LEU A 24 -3.09 -5.06 6.95
C LEU A 24 -4.17 -5.73 7.82
N ALA A 25 -3.77 -6.30 8.95
CA ALA A 25 -4.70 -6.94 9.88
C ALA A 25 -5.65 -5.96 10.58
N SER A 26 -5.28 -4.68 10.73
CA SER A 26 -6.10 -3.70 11.44
C SER A 26 -7.03 -2.88 10.54
N CYS A 27 -6.73 -2.79 9.24
CA CYS A 27 -7.49 -1.95 8.32
C CYS A 27 -8.74 -2.67 7.78
N PRO A 28 -9.95 -2.10 7.95
CA PRO A 28 -11.17 -2.65 7.37
C PRO A 28 -11.23 -2.51 5.83
N VAL A 29 -10.38 -1.68 5.22
CA VAL A 29 -10.29 -1.51 3.77
C VAL A 29 -8.84 -1.69 3.33
N CYS A 30 -8.61 -2.52 2.31
CA CYS A 30 -7.28 -2.73 1.72
C CYS A 30 -7.30 -2.53 0.21
N LEU A 31 -6.56 -1.52 -0.26
CA LEU A 31 -6.33 -1.27 -1.69
C LEU A 31 -4.97 -1.86 -2.07
N TYR A 32 -4.92 -2.67 -3.13
CA TYR A 32 -3.69 -3.28 -3.64
C TYR A 32 -3.55 -3.08 -5.15
N ALA A 33 -2.31 -3.15 -5.66
CA ALA A 33 -1.99 -2.87 -7.05
C ALA A 33 -1.87 -4.16 -7.89
N GLY A 34 -2.98 -4.86 -8.07
CA GLY A 34 -3.10 -6.05 -8.92
C GLY A 34 -2.06 -7.13 -8.68
N SER A 35 -1.66 -7.81 -9.76
CA SER A 35 -0.75 -8.97 -9.74
C SER A 35 0.68 -8.67 -9.32
N ILE A 36 1.05 -7.40 -9.11
CA ILE A 36 2.38 -7.02 -8.60
C ILE A 36 2.45 -7.24 -7.08
N VAL A 37 1.30 -7.34 -6.40
CA VAL A 37 1.21 -7.72 -4.99
C VAL A 37 0.94 -9.22 -4.92
N ALA A 38 1.78 -9.96 -4.19
CA ALA A 38 1.58 -11.37 -3.96
C ALA A 38 0.23 -11.62 -3.25
N PRO A 39 -0.67 -12.47 -3.78
CA PRO A 39 -1.98 -12.74 -3.17
C PRO A 39 -1.89 -13.19 -1.71
N GLU A 40 -0.80 -13.87 -1.34
CA GLU A 40 -0.52 -14.35 0.01
C GLU A 40 -0.41 -13.18 1.03
N LEU A 41 -0.03 -11.97 0.60
CA LEU A 41 -0.03 -10.80 1.48
C LEU A 41 -1.43 -10.41 1.94
N LEU A 42 -2.44 -10.64 1.11
CA LEU A 42 -3.83 -10.33 1.44
C LEU A 42 -4.38 -11.28 2.52
N GLN A 43 -3.69 -12.39 2.81
CA GLN A 43 -4.02 -13.28 3.92
C GLN A 43 -3.72 -12.64 5.28
N HIS A 44 -2.93 -11.56 5.33
CA HIS A 44 -2.74 -10.79 6.56
C HIS A 44 -3.91 -9.85 6.87
N CYS A 45 -4.81 -9.60 5.91
CA CYS A 45 -5.99 -8.79 6.15
C CYS A 45 -6.96 -9.53 7.09
N ALA A 46 -7.68 -8.76 7.91
CA ALA A 46 -8.70 -9.33 8.77
C ALA A 46 -9.85 -9.95 7.95
N PRO A 47 -10.55 -10.95 8.51
CA PRO A 47 -11.79 -11.44 7.93
C PRO A 47 -12.79 -10.29 7.75
N GLY A 48 -13.37 -10.17 6.56
CA GLY A 48 -14.33 -9.10 6.23
C GLY A 48 -13.69 -7.78 5.77
N THR A 49 -12.36 -7.68 5.68
CA THR A 49 -11.71 -6.53 5.05
C THR A 49 -12.18 -6.39 3.59
N LYS A 50 -12.59 -5.17 3.20
CA LYS A 50 -12.91 -4.83 1.80
C LYS A 50 -11.61 -4.79 1.00
N LEU A 51 -11.38 -5.82 0.18
CA LEU A 51 -10.24 -5.89 -0.73
C LEU A 51 -10.58 -5.23 -2.06
N ILE A 52 -9.76 -4.28 -2.51
CA ILE A 52 -9.97 -3.53 -3.74
C ILE A 52 -8.73 -3.61 -4.62
N ASP A 53 -8.86 -4.24 -5.78
CA ASP A 53 -7.83 -4.22 -6.80
C ASP A 53 -7.86 -2.88 -7.55
N THR A 54 -6.74 -2.18 -7.49
CA THR A 54 -6.60 -0.85 -8.10
C THR A 54 -5.81 -0.87 -9.40
N ALA A 55 -5.33 -2.03 -9.85
CA ALA A 55 -4.72 -2.14 -11.17
C ALA A 55 -5.64 -1.71 -12.34
N PRO A 56 -6.96 -1.98 -12.32
CA PRO A 56 -7.85 -1.52 -13.38
C PRO A 56 -8.39 -0.10 -13.15
N MET A 57 -8.07 0.53 -12.02
CA MET A 57 -8.69 1.79 -11.59
C MET A 57 -7.87 3.00 -12.01
N SER A 58 -8.57 4.04 -12.43
CA SER A 58 -8.04 5.38 -12.56
C SER A 58 -7.74 6.00 -11.19
N LEU A 59 -6.95 7.07 -11.19
CA LEU A 59 -6.62 7.78 -9.97
C LEU A 59 -7.84 8.44 -9.31
N ASP A 60 -8.82 8.88 -10.10
CA ASP A 60 -10.08 9.45 -9.62
C ASP A 60 -10.94 8.39 -8.92
N GLU A 61 -10.97 7.16 -9.44
CA GLU A 61 -11.67 6.04 -8.78
C GLU A 61 -10.97 5.63 -7.48
N ILE A 62 -9.63 5.62 -7.46
CA ILE A 62 -8.87 5.37 -6.23
C ILE A 62 -9.14 6.46 -5.18
N GLU A 63 -9.19 7.73 -5.60
CA GLU A 63 -9.55 8.85 -4.73
C GLU A 63 -10.96 8.69 -4.15
N ALA A 64 -11.93 8.28 -4.98
CA ALA A 64 -13.29 8.03 -4.53
C ALA A 64 -13.35 6.97 -3.43
N GLU A 65 -12.54 5.91 -3.52
CA GLU A 65 -12.45 4.90 -2.46
C GLU A 65 -11.84 5.46 -1.16
N TYR A 66 -10.84 6.35 -1.24
CA TYR A 66 -10.31 7.03 -0.04
C TYR A 66 -11.36 7.92 0.61
N VAL A 67 -12.12 8.67 -0.18
CA VAL A 67 -13.19 9.54 0.33
C VAL A 67 -14.30 8.71 0.96
N ALA A 68 -14.71 7.61 0.32
CA ALA A 68 -15.72 6.70 0.87
C ALA A 68 -15.27 6.09 2.21
N ALA A 69 -14.02 5.61 2.30
CA ALA A 69 -13.46 5.09 3.54
C ALA A 69 -13.35 6.18 4.62
N HIS A 70 -12.98 7.41 4.23
CA HIS A 70 -12.93 8.54 5.14
C HIS A 70 -14.30 8.88 5.73
N GLN A 71 -15.35 8.92 4.90
CA GLN A 71 -16.73 9.15 5.34
C GLN A 71 -17.24 8.05 6.27
N ALA A 72 -16.79 6.81 6.07
CA ALA A 72 -17.10 5.67 6.94
C ALA A 72 -16.23 5.61 8.21
N GLY A 73 -15.22 6.48 8.36
CA GLY A 73 -14.28 6.43 9.48
C GLY A 73 -13.33 5.21 9.45
N HIS A 74 -13.16 4.58 8.29
CA HIS A 74 -12.43 3.33 8.11
C HIS A 74 -10.97 3.57 7.71
N ASP A 75 -10.03 3.06 8.50
CA ASP A 75 -8.62 3.05 8.12
C ASP A 75 -8.38 2.23 6.85
N VAL A 76 -7.45 2.69 6.03
CA VAL A 76 -7.16 2.10 4.72
C VAL A 76 -5.72 1.62 4.69
N SER A 77 -5.48 0.35 4.37
CA SER A 77 -4.16 -0.15 4.00
C SER A 77 -3.98 -0.07 2.49
N ARG A 78 -3.00 0.70 2.03
CA ARG A 78 -2.67 0.88 0.61
C ARG A 78 -1.35 0.19 0.28
N LEU A 79 -1.42 -0.97 -0.37
CA LEU A 79 -0.27 -1.77 -0.74
C LEU A 79 0.36 -1.32 -2.07
N HIS A 80 1.68 -1.20 -2.06
CA HIS A 80 2.52 -0.97 -3.23
C HIS A 80 3.67 -1.98 -3.28
N SER A 81 4.03 -2.46 -4.45
CA SER A 81 5.18 -3.36 -4.65
C SER A 81 6.52 -2.66 -4.42
N GLY A 82 7.50 -3.36 -3.84
CA GLY A 82 8.91 -2.95 -3.84
C GLY A 82 9.30 -1.79 -2.92
N ASP A 83 10.48 -1.23 -3.20
CA ASP A 83 10.97 0.01 -2.58
C ASP A 83 10.18 1.19 -3.15
N LEU A 84 9.77 2.11 -2.27
CA LEU A 84 8.86 3.22 -2.59
C LEU A 84 9.44 4.21 -3.60
N SER A 85 10.63 3.98 -4.18
CA SER A 85 11.24 4.75 -5.27
C SER A 85 10.32 4.97 -6.49
N VAL A 86 9.18 4.27 -6.57
CA VAL A 86 7.94 4.63 -7.30
C VAL A 86 7.15 5.75 -6.58
N TRP A 87 7.84 6.78 -6.10
CA TRP A 87 7.26 7.88 -5.29
C TRP A 87 6.30 8.76 -6.11
N SER A 88 6.37 8.73 -7.45
CA SER A 88 5.53 9.56 -8.32
C SER A 88 4.04 9.23 -8.24
N ALA A 89 3.67 7.94 -8.23
CA ALA A 89 2.27 7.52 -8.16
C ALA A 89 1.67 7.66 -6.75
N VAL A 90 2.51 7.56 -5.71
CA VAL A 90 2.08 7.78 -4.32
C VAL A 90 1.95 9.27 -4.03
N ALA A 91 2.86 10.10 -4.53
CA ALA A 91 2.83 11.54 -4.33
C ALA A 91 1.53 12.17 -4.86
N GLU A 92 1.05 11.73 -6.03
CA GLU A 92 -0.20 12.27 -6.57
C GLU A 92 -1.43 11.85 -5.74
N GLN A 93 -1.45 10.63 -5.20
CA GLN A 93 -2.48 10.21 -4.24
C GLN A 93 -2.42 11.01 -2.95
N ILE A 94 -1.22 11.27 -2.42
CA ILE A 94 -1.01 12.11 -1.23
C ILE A 94 -1.59 13.50 -1.43
N ARG A 95 -1.33 14.16 -2.57
CA ARG A 95 -1.90 15.49 -2.86
C ARG A 95 -3.43 15.48 -2.83
N ARG A 96 -4.04 14.41 -3.33
CA ARG A 96 -5.50 14.22 -3.30
C ARG A 96 -6.01 14.01 -1.87
N LEU A 97 -5.32 13.20 -1.07
CA LEU A 97 -5.63 13.04 0.36
C LEU A 97 -5.53 14.38 1.12
N GLU A 98 -4.47 15.15 0.88
CA GLU A 98 -4.25 16.48 1.49
C GLU A 98 -5.37 17.46 1.12
N LYS A 99 -5.81 17.46 -0.15
CA LYS A 99 -6.94 18.27 -0.62
C LYS A 99 -8.24 17.97 0.14
N HIS A 100 -8.45 16.72 0.57
CA HIS A 100 -9.61 16.30 1.37
C HIS A 100 -9.37 16.35 2.88
N GLY A 101 -8.18 16.75 3.34
CA GLY A 101 -7.83 16.72 4.76
C GLY A 101 -7.72 15.32 5.37
N ILE A 102 -7.46 14.30 4.55
CA ILE A 102 -7.36 12.91 4.97
C ILE A 102 -5.94 12.62 5.48
N ALA A 103 -5.83 12.14 6.72
CA ALA A 103 -4.56 11.77 7.32
C ALA A 103 -3.92 10.57 6.60
N TYR A 104 -2.60 10.58 6.47
CA TYR A 104 -1.86 9.48 5.86
C TYR A 104 -0.55 9.16 6.59
N THR A 105 -0.06 7.94 6.40
CA THR A 105 1.28 7.53 6.82
C THR A 105 1.96 6.76 5.69
N VAL A 106 3.29 6.87 5.62
CA VAL A 106 4.11 6.13 4.65
C VAL A 106 5.04 5.19 5.40
N ARG A 107 5.05 3.92 4.97
CA ARG A 107 5.88 2.85 5.52
C ARG A 107 6.65 2.16 4.39
N PRO A 108 7.94 2.49 4.20
CA PRO A 108 8.76 1.85 3.19
C PRO A 108 8.95 0.37 3.50
N ALA A 109 9.05 -0.45 2.45
CA ALA A 109 9.57 -1.80 2.57
C ALA A 109 11.06 -1.75 2.94
N SER A 110 11.58 -2.82 3.55
CA SER A 110 13.02 -3.04 3.62
C SER A 110 13.55 -3.18 2.19
N ALA A 111 14.24 -2.16 1.69
CA ALA A 111 14.74 -2.13 0.32
C ALA A 111 15.72 -3.28 0.07
N TYR A 112 15.38 -4.23 -0.80
CA TYR A 112 16.37 -5.11 -1.42
C TYR A 112 16.99 -4.35 -2.60
N ARG A 113 17.94 -3.46 -2.32
CA ARG A 113 18.82 -2.98 -3.38
C ARG A 113 19.74 -4.15 -3.72
N ARG A 114 19.58 -4.72 -4.92
CA ARG A 114 20.56 -5.66 -5.46
C ARG A 114 21.86 -4.85 -5.62
N CYS A 115 22.79 -4.95 -4.66
CA CYS A 115 24.16 -4.51 -4.88
C CYS A 115 24.66 -5.35 -6.04
N ARG A 116 24.82 -4.74 -7.23
CA ARG A 116 25.66 -5.33 -8.25
C ARG A 116 27.01 -5.50 -7.56
N ALA A 117 27.46 -6.74 -7.37
CA ALA A 117 28.84 -6.94 -6.99
C ALA A 117 29.67 -6.17 -8.03
N SER A 118 30.49 -5.23 -7.58
CA SER A 118 31.54 -4.70 -8.44
C SER A 118 32.30 -5.93 -8.94
N PRO A 119 32.61 -6.06 -10.24
CA PRO A 119 33.58 -7.08 -10.62
C PRO A 119 34.84 -6.73 -9.84
N ALA A 120 35.21 -7.60 -8.91
CA ALA A 120 36.56 -7.61 -8.39
C ALA A 120 37.42 -8.08 -9.57
N GLY A 121 38.19 -7.16 -10.16
CA GLY A 121 39.00 -7.37 -11.35
C GLY A 121 39.10 -6.11 -12.19
#